data_AF-A0A101IK08-F1
#
_entry.id   AF-A0A101IK08-F1
#
_cell.length_a   1.000
_cell.length_b   1.000
_cell.length_c   1.000
_cell.angle_alpha   90.00
_cell.angle_beta   90.00
_cell.angle_gamma   90.00
#
_symmetry.space_group_name_H-M   'P 1'
#
loop_
_entity.id
_entity.type
_entity.pdbx_description
1 polymer ?
#
loop_
_entity_poly.entity_id
_entity_poly.type
_entity_poly.pdbx_seq_one_letter_code
_entity_poly.pdbx_strand_id
1 'polypeptide(L)' 'MGITTLDKPPSYYGLSLVLGGGEVYLIDMVSAYGVFANGGYRIEPSAILKIEDANGNIIYENKNTPRKVLETSVCEL' A
#
# COMPACT_ATOMS: atom_id res chain seq x y z
N MET A 1 -3.57 1.20 5.48
CA MET A 1 -3.16 2.08 4.37
C MET A 1 -1.80 1.68 3.78
N GLY A 2 -0.82 1.27 4.60
CA GLY A 2 0.45 0.70 4.10
C GLY A 2 1.60 1.69 3.95
N ILE A 3 1.61 2.74 4.77
CA ILE A 3 2.74 3.66 4.88
C ILE A 3 3.81 2.98 5.73
N THR A 4 5.00 2.78 5.15
CA THR A 4 6.11 2.03 5.76
C THR A 4 7.19 2.94 6.37
N THR A 5 7.17 4.22 6.01
CA THR A 5 8.13 5.26 6.39
C THR A 5 7.82 5.94 7.73
N LEU A 6 6.60 5.80 8.23
CA LEU A 6 6.20 6.31 9.54
C LEU A 6 6.60 5.33 10.66
N ASP A 7 7.90 5.08 10.79
CA ASP A 7 8.49 4.07 11.68
C ASP A 7 9.10 4.63 12.99
N LYS A 8 9.11 5.96 13.14
CA LYS A 8 9.64 6.65 14.34
C LYS A 8 8.59 6.72 15.46
N PRO A 9 9.01 6.90 16.73
CA PRO A 9 8.05 7.04 17.83
C PRO A 9 7.15 8.28 17.63
N PRO A 10 5.92 8.28 18.18
CA PRO A 10 5.00 9.42 18.07
C PRO A 10 5.59 10.77 18.54
N SER A 11 6.51 10.75 19.50
CA SER A 11 7.22 11.94 19.98
C SER A 11 8.10 12.61 18.93
N TYR A 12 8.53 11.88 17.89
CA TYR A 12 9.31 12.44 16.77
C TYR A 12 8.43 13.26 15.81
N TYR A 13 7.24 12.75 15.46
CA TYR A 13 6.37 13.40 14.47
C TYR A 13 5.50 14.52 15.05
N GLY A 14 5.10 14.39 16.32
CA GLY A 14 4.28 15.37 17.02
C GLY A 14 2.93 15.65 16.35
N LEU A 15 2.30 16.78 16.69
CA LEU A 15 1.00 17.18 16.14
C LEU A 15 1.06 17.52 14.65
N SER A 16 2.22 17.96 14.14
CA SER A 16 2.43 18.28 12.73
C SER A 16 2.19 17.10 11.79
N LEU A 17 2.17 15.86 12.28
CA LEU A 17 1.86 14.68 11.49
C LEU A 17 0.52 14.79 10.76
N VAL A 18 -0.50 15.38 11.40
CA VAL A 18 -1.84 15.53 10.80
C VAL A 18 -1.85 16.50 9.61
N LEU A 19 -0.82 17.35 9.50
CA LEU A 19 -0.62 18.28 8.40
C LEU A 19 0.41 17.76 7.38
N GLY A 20 0.84 16.50 7.48
CA GLY A 20 1.80 15.89 6.56
C GLY A 20 3.27 16.15 6.91
N GLY A 21 3.59 16.48 8.17
CA GLY A 21 4.98 16.67 8.62
C GLY A 21 5.84 15.40 8.69
N GLY A 22 5.28 14.23 8.35
CA GLY A 22 6.03 12.99 8.21
C GLY A 22 6.30 12.70 6.73
N GLU A 23 7.56 12.51 6.36
CA GLU A 23 7.95 12.16 5.00
C GLU A 23 7.47 10.75 4.64
N VAL A 24 6.94 10.58 3.42
CA VAL A 24 6.40 9.30 2.94
C VAL A 24 6.92 9.00 1.54
N TYR A 25 7.23 7.73 1.27
CA TYR A 25 7.55 7.30 -0.09
C TYR A 25 6.36 7.47 -1.03
N LEU A 26 6.63 7.91 -2.26
CA LEU A 26 5.58 8.12 -3.26
C LEU A 26 4.76 6.84 -3.51
N ILE A 27 5.41 5.67 -3.54
CA ILE A 27 4.73 4.39 -3.77
C ILE A 27 3.73 4.04 -2.65
N ASP A 28 4.05 4.39 -1.40
CA ASP A 28 3.16 4.20 -0.26
C ASP A 28 1.96 5.15 -0.35
N MET A 29 2.20 6.40 -0.73
CA MET A 29 1.13 7.40 -0.93
C MET A 29 0.15 6.95 -2.01
N VAL A 30 0.66 6.59 -3.20
CA VAL A 30 -0.20 6.15 -4.32
C VAL A 30 -0.95 4.86 -3.96
N SER A 31 -0.29 3.91 -3.28
CA SER A 31 -0.94 2.70 -2.78
C SER A 31 -2.05 3.01 -1.77
N ALA A 32 -1.82 3.93 -0.84
CA ALA A 32 -2.79 4.33 0.17
C ALA A 32 -4.03 4.99 -0.47
N TYR A 33 -3.86 5.87 -1.46
CA TYR A 33 -4.98 6.45 -2.19
C TYR A 33 -5.74 5.41 -3.04
N GLY A 34 -5.03 4.42 -3.59
CA GLY A 34 -5.65 3.30 -4.30
C GLY A 34 -6.63 2.48 -3.47
N VAL A 35 -6.54 2.52 -2.13
CA VAL A 35 -7.52 1.86 -1.24
C VAL A 35 -8.93 2.37 -1.46
N PHE A 36 -9.10 3.69 -1.62
CA PHE A 36 -10.42 4.29 -1.84
C PHE A 36 -10.99 3.88 -3.20
N ALA A 37 -10.16 3.92 -4.24
CA ALA A 37 -10.55 3.47 -5.59
C ALA A 37 -10.95 1.99 -5.64
N ASN A 38 -10.40 1.16 -4.74
CA ASN A 38 -10.70 -0.26 -4.62
C ASN A 38 -11.78 -0.56 -3.56
N GLY A 39 -12.62 0.41 -3.17
CA GLY A 39 -13.74 0.19 -2.24
C GLY A 39 -13.32 -0.28 -0.84
N GLY A 40 -12.11 0.13 -0.39
CA GLY A 40 -11.57 -0.20 0.93
C GLY A 40 -10.58 -1.36 0.95
N TYR A 41 -10.29 -1.98 -0.20
CA TYR A 41 -9.30 -3.03 -0.32
C TYR A 41 -7.92 -2.48 -0.67
N ARG A 42 -6.92 -2.80 0.15
CA ARG A 42 -5.51 -2.55 -0.16
C ARG A 42 -4.93 -3.73 -0.94
N ILE A 43 -4.33 -3.41 -2.08
CA ILE A 43 -3.54 -4.33 -2.89
C ILE A 43 -2.07 -3.90 -2.75
N GLU A 44 -1.17 -4.84 -2.45
CA GLU A 44 0.26 -4.53 -2.34
C GLU A 44 0.80 -4.10 -3.72
N PRO A 45 1.50 -2.97 -3.84
CA PRO A 45 2.13 -2.60 -5.09
C PRO A 45 3.14 -3.67 -5.51
N SER A 46 3.02 -4.17 -6.75
CA SER A 46 4.00 -5.09 -7.31
C SER A 46 4.36 -4.67 -8.72
N ALA A 47 5.67 -4.67 -8.99
CA ALA A 47 6.20 -4.46 -10.34
C ALA A 47 6.32 -5.77 -11.13
N ILE A 48 6.34 -6.92 -10.44
CA ILE A 48 6.58 -8.24 -11.05
C ILE A 48 5.34 -9.10 -10.82
N LEU A 49 4.75 -9.59 -11.89
CA LEU A 49 3.59 -10.49 -11.83
C LEU A 49 4.00 -11.96 -11.89
N LYS A 50 5.00 -12.28 -12.72
CA LYS A 50 5.45 -13.65 -12.93
C LYS A 50 6.91 -13.66 -13.40
N ILE A 51 7.66 -14.67 -12.99
CA ILE A 51 9.00 -14.97 -13.48
C ILE A 51 8.99 -16.41 -13.97
N GLU A 52 9.37 -16.60 -15.24
CA GLU A 52 9.51 -17.91 -15.87
C GLU A 52 10.94 -18.11 -16.37
N ASP A 53 11.45 -19.34 -16.29
CA ASP A 53 12.71 -19.70 -16.93
C ASP A 53 12.53 -20.03 -18.43
N ALA A 54 13.64 -20.28 -19.14
CA ALA A 54 13.61 -20.61 -20.56
C ALA A 54 12.90 -21.96 -20.87
N ASN A 55 12.70 -22.81 -19.87
CA ASN A 55 12.00 -24.09 -19.99
C ASN A 55 10.50 -23.96 -19.64
N GLY A 56 10.02 -22.76 -19.29
CA GLY A 56 8.63 -22.50 -18.91
C GLY A 56 8.30 -22.80 -17.44
N ASN A 57 9.30 -23.04 -16.58
CA ASN A 57 9.06 -23.25 -15.16
C ASN A 57 8.80 -21.92 -14.46
N ILE A 58 7.72 -21.85 -13.67
CA ILE A 58 7.34 -20.67 -12.90
C ILE A 58 8.24 -20.58 -11.66
N ILE A 59 9.15 -19.62 -11.62
CA ILE A 59 10.02 -19.33 -10.47
C ILE A 59 9.29 -18.48 -9.43
N TYR A 60 8.45 -17.56 -9.90
CA TYR A 60 7.67 -16.66 -9.06
C TYR A 60 6.36 -16.34 -9.76
N GLU A 61 5.29 -16.25 -8.97
CA GLU A 61 4.01 -15.73 -9.41
C GLU A 61 3.42 -14.90 -8.28
N ASN A 62 3.03 -13.68 -8.61
CA ASN A 62 2.47 -12.76 -7.65
C ASN A 62 1.05 -13.20 -7.27
N LYS A 63 0.85 -13.52 -6.00
CA LYS A 63 -0.44 -13.89 -5.42
C LYS A 63 -0.99 -12.80 -4.51
N ASN A 64 -0.84 -11.53 -4.91
CA ASN A 64 -1.31 -10.37 -4.15
C ASN A 64 -2.77 -10.58 -3.75
N THR A 65 -2.98 -10.89 -2.47
CA THR A 65 -4.30 -11.12 -1.92
C THR A 65 -4.80 -9.78 -1.37
N PRO A 66 -5.88 -9.20 -1.93
CA PRO A 66 -6.42 -7.95 -1.45
C PRO A 66 -6.79 -8.05 0.04
N ARG A 67 -6.45 -7.03 0.82
CA ARG A 67 -6.80 -6.95 2.25
C ARG A 67 -7.79 -5.82 2.47
N LYS A 68 -8.95 -6.12 3.05
CA LYS A 68 -9.90 -5.07 3.45
C LYS A 68 -9.32 -4.27 4.62
N VAL A 69 -9.12 -2.98 4.43
CA VAL A 69 -8.54 -2.07 5.43
C VAL A 69 -9.45 -0.90 5.80
N LEU A 70 -10.48 -0.64 4.98
CA LEU A 70 -11.55 0.31 5.25
C LEU A 70 -12.91 -0.33 4.92
N GLU A 71 -13.96 0.15 5.57
CA GLU A 71 -15.32 -0.15 5.14
C GLU A 71 -15.63 0.55 3.82
N THR A 72 -16.40 -0.13 2.97
CA THR A 72 -16.72 0.38 1.63
C THR A 72 -17.51 1.70 1.71
N SER A 73 -18.38 1.85 2.71
CA SER A 73 -19.12 3.09 2.97
C SER A 73 -18.24 4.30 3.32
N VAL A 74 -17.00 4.10 3.75
CA VAL A 74 -16.03 5.18 4.01
C VAL A 74 -15.33 5.60 2.71
N CYS A 75 -15.35 4.74 1.69
CA CYS A 75 -14.70 4.97 0.40
C CYS A 75 -15.67 5.56 -0.65
N GLU A 76 -16.97 5.43 -0.42
CA GLU A 76 -18.03 5.98 -1.26
C GLU A 76 -18.40 7.37 -0.75
N LEU A 77 -18.25 8.39 -1.61
CA LEU A 77 -18.67 9.77 -1.38
C LEU A 77 -20.02 10.05 -2.04
#